data_AF-A0A2D7GWD8-F1
#
_entry.id   AF-A0A2D7GWD8-F1
#
_cell.length_a   1.000
_cell.length_b   1.000
_cell.length_c   1.000
_cell.angle_alpha   90.00
_cell.angle_beta   90.00
_cell.angle_gamma   90.00
#
_symmetry.space_group_name_H-M   'P 1'
#
loop_
_entity.id
_entity.type
_entity.pdbx_description
1 polymer ?
#
loop_
_entity_poly.entity_id
_entity_poly.type
_entity_poly.pdbx_seq_one_letter_code
_entity_poly.pdbx_strand_id
1 'polypeptide(L)'
;MTVKTTLICTMILTASVSSFASAQQVSCETMAKTYFLTEMPNKIGRFSEPRKEWPEETKRLMFKVKLNYPNDDMLMCINEGLKKARESRGIFVRDTVPN
;
A
#
# COMPACT_ATOMS: atom_id res chain seq x y z
N MET A 1 -13.39 -69.33 -20.05
CA MET A 1 -13.58 -68.14 -19.20
C MET A 1 -12.27 -67.38 -19.22
N THR A 2 -12.23 -66.24 -19.90
CA THR A 2 -10.98 -65.51 -20.18
C THR A 2 -11.18 -64.05 -19.81
N VAL A 3 -10.38 -63.61 -18.86
CA VAL A 3 -10.34 -62.29 -18.24
C VAL A 3 -9.88 -61.25 -19.26
N LYS A 4 -10.59 -60.11 -19.37
CA LYS A 4 -10.02 -58.85 -19.88
C LYS A 4 -10.56 -57.65 -19.11
N THR A 5 -9.86 -57.38 -18.01
CA THR A 5 -9.38 -56.09 -17.48
C THR A 5 -10.06 -54.81 -18.00
N THR A 6 -10.91 -54.24 -17.15
CA THR A 6 -11.44 -52.88 -17.22
C THR A 6 -10.35 -51.86 -16.86
N LEU A 7 -10.01 -50.95 -17.77
CA LEU A 7 -9.13 -49.80 -17.48
C LEU A 7 -9.99 -48.60 -17.11
N ILE A 8 -10.19 -48.40 -15.81
CA ILE A 8 -10.80 -47.18 -15.26
C ILE A 8 -9.65 -46.18 -15.05
N CYS A 9 -9.58 -45.15 -15.91
CA CYS A 9 -8.72 -43.99 -15.67
C CYS A 9 -9.29 -43.19 -14.50
N THR A 10 -8.69 -43.41 -13.33
CA THR A 10 -8.81 -42.59 -12.14
C THR A 10 -8.21 -41.20 -12.41
N MET A 11 -9.06 -40.24 -12.77
CA MET A 11 -8.71 -38.82 -12.62
C MET A 11 -8.83 -38.47 -11.14
N ILE A 12 -7.71 -38.55 -10.43
CA ILE A 12 -7.52 -37.94 -9.12
C ILE A 12 -6.92 -36.55 -9.35
N LEU A 13 -7.20 -35.65 -8.41
CA LEU A 13 -6.43 -34.46 -8.00
C LEU A 13 -7.05 -33.09 -8.31
N THR A 14 -7.77 -32.61 -7.29
CA THR A 14 -7.51 -31.32 -6.62
C THR A 14 -7.36 -30.10 -7.52
N ALA A 15 -8.49 -29.46 -7.83
CA ALA A 15 -8.48 -28.02 -8.07
C ALA A 15 -8.28 -27.33 -6.71
N SER A 16 -7.01 -27.09 -6.41
CA SER A 16 -6.52 -26.27 -5.31
C SER A 16 -7.22 -24.91 -5.31
N VAL A 17 -7.92 -24.63 -4.20
CA VAL A 17 -8.21 -23.27 -3.74
C VAL A 17 -6.91 -22.48 -3.74
N SER A 18 -6.81 -21.52 -4.64
CA SER A 18 -5.65 -20.65 -4.78
C SER A 18 -6.10 -19.24 -5.11
N SER A 19 -7.04 -18.72 -4.32
CA SER A 19 -7.13 -17.27 -4.11
C SER A 19 -5.97 -16.88 -3.19
N PHE A 20 -4.76 -16.95 -3.72
CA PHE A 20 -3.65 -16.19 -3.18
C PHE A 20 -3.98 -14.73 -3.48
N ALA A 21 -4.73 -14.09 -2.58
CA ALA A 21 -4.60 -12.67 -2.38
C ALA A 21 -3.15 -12.46 -1.98
N SER A 22 -2.28 -12.19 -2.97
CA SER A 22 -0.92 -11.79 -2.67
C SER A 22 -1.07 -10.50 -1.87
N ALA A 23 -0.82 -10.57 -0.58
CA ALA A 23 -0.37 -9.43 0.18
C ALA A 23 0.97 -9.01 -0.45
N GLN A 24 0.90 -8.37 -1.61
CA GLN A 24 2.02 -7.60 -2.15
C GLN A 24 2.46 -6.74 -0.99
N GLN A 25 3.71 -6.90 -0.55
CA GLN A 25 4.30 -5.99 0.40
C GLN A 25 4.22 -4.61 -0.22
N VAL A 26 3.14 -3.91 0.11
CA VAL A 26 2.93 -2.52 -0.26
C VAL A 26 4.09 -1.78 0.38
N SER A 27 4.86 -1.00 -0.39
CA SER A 27 5.93 -0.21 0.20
C SER A 27 5.33 0.81 1.19
N CYS A 28 6.11 1.26 2.17
CA CYS A 28 5.63 2.24 3.14
C CYS A 28 5.02 3.48 2.45
N GLU A 29 5.69 4.00 1.42
CA GLU A 29 5.23 5.16 0.67
C GLU A 29 3.93 4.87 -0.08
N THR A 30 3.73 3.63 -0.54
CA THR A 30 2.52 3.23 -1.25
C THR A 30 1.34 3.12 -0.29
N MET A 31 1.56 2.64 0.95
CA MET A 31 0.54 2.70 2.01
C MET A 31 0.20 4.15 2.34
N ALA A 32 1.20 4.99 2.56
CA ALA A 32 1.00 6.40 2.87
C ALA A 32 0.25 7.13 1.74
N LYS A 33 0.65 6.91 0.48
CA LYS A 33 -0.06 7.42 -0.71
C LYS A 33 -1.53 7.01 -0.69
N THR A 34 -1.80 5.72 -0.48
CA THR A 34 -3.17 5.19 -0.48
C THR A 34 -3.99 5.87 0.61
N TYR A 35 -3.44 5.98 1.82
CA TYR A 35 -4.09 6.67 2.94
C TYR A 35 -4.44 8.12 2.60
N PHE A 36 -3.52 8.87 1.97
CA PHE A 36 -3.82 10.24 1.55
C PHE A 36 -4.93 10.33 0.52
N LEU A 37 -4.98 9.39 -0.43
CA LEU A 37 -5.98 9.36 -1.49
C LEU A 37 -7.37 8.93 -1.00
N THR A 38 -7.44 8.04 -0.01
CA THR A 38 -8.72 7.48 0.49
C THR A 38 -9.25 8.21 1.73
N GLU A 39 -8.40 8.44 2.73
CA GLU A 39 -8.81 8.98 4.03
C GLU A 39 -8.68 10.51 4.09
N MET A 40 -7.78 11.10 3.30
CA MET A 40 -7.47 12.53 3.35
C MET A 40 -7.52 13.27 1.99
N PRO A 41 -8.43 12.94 1.04
CA PRO A 41 -8.38 13.45 -0.33
C PRO A 41 -8.44 14.98 -0.40
N ASN A 42 -9.20 15.61 0.49
CA ASN A 42 -9.39 17.07 0.53
C ASN A 42 -8.21 17.84 1.16
N LYS A 43 -7.25 17.13 1.76
CA LYS A 43 -6.12 17.71 2.49
C LYS A 43 -4.80 17.60 1.73
N ILE A 44 -4.72 16.77 0.69
CA ILE A 44 -3.51 16.51 -0.13
C ILE A 44 -2.83 17.81 -0.62
N GLY A 45 -3.61 18.74 -1.16
CA GLY A 45 -3.11 20.04 -1.64
C GLY A 45 -2.95 21.12 -0.56
N ARG A 46 -3.46 20.86 0.65
CA ARG A 46 -3.42 21.81 1.78
C ARG A 46 -2.29 21.54 2.75
N PHE A 47 -1.67 20.37 2.70
CA PHE A 47 -0.38 20.18 3.35
C PHE A 47 0.59 21.11 2.65
N SER A 48 1.07 22.11 3.37
CA SER A 48 2.18 22.97 3.02
C SER A 48 3.14 22.89 4.20
N GLU A 49 4.43 23.08 3.92
CA GLU A 49 5.59 22.97 4.82
C GLU A 49 5.42 23.65 6.20
N PRO A 50 6.43 23.50 7.06
CA PRO A 50 6.36 22.73 8.30
C PRO A 50 5.30 23.28 9.29
N ARG A 51 4.61 22.36 9.96
CA ARG A 51 3.62 22.68 10.99
C ARG A 51 4.16 22.33 12.36
N LYS A 52 3.89 23.18 13.35
CA LYS A 52 4.16 22.87 14.77
C LYS A 52 3.44 21.60 15.23
N GLU A 53 2.30 21.28 14.61
CA GLU A 53 1.53 20.09 14.93
C GLU A 53 0.89 19.46 13.69
N TRP A 54 0.97 18.14 13.61
CA TRP A 54 0.32 17.35 12.57
C TRP A 54 -1.17 17.17 12.89
N PRO A 55 -2.07 17.25 11.89
CA PRO A 55 -3.48 16.89 12.09
C PRO A 55 -3.63 15.49 12.67
N GLU A 56 -4.66 15.25 13.48
CA GLU A 56 -4.93 13.94 14.10
C GLU A 56 -4.98 12.80 13.07
N GLU A 57 -5.50 13.04 11.86
CA GLU A 57 -5.53 12.02 10.81
C GLU A 57 -4.12 11.67 10.31
N THR A 58 -3.20 12.64 10.28
CA THR A 58 -1.79 12.39 9.95
C THR A 58 -1.09 11.65 11.09
N LYS A 59 -1.41 11.95 12.36
CA LYS A 59 -0.91 11.17 13.50
C LYS A 59 -1.37 9.70 13.42
N ARG A 60 -2.59 9.43 12.95
CA ARG A 60 -3.06 8.05 12.68
C ARG A 60 -2.25 7.37 11.59
N LEU A 61 -1.90 8.09 10.52
CA LEU A 61 -1.00 7.56 9.48
C LEU A 61 0.39 7.26 10.04
N MET A 62 0.96 8.16 10.85
CA MET A 62 2.24 7.96 11.54
C MET A 62 2.23 6.67 12.38
N PHE A 63 1.18 6.45 13.14
CA PHE A 63 1.02 5.24 13.93
C PHE A 63 0.91 3.98 13.05
N LYS A 64 0.12 4.02 11.97
CA LYS A 64 0.02 2.91 11.01
C LYS A 64 1.37 2.59 10.36
N VAL A 65 2.12 3.61 9.96
CA VAL A 65 3.46 3.43 9.39
C VAL A 65 4.40 2.77 10.40
N LYS A 66 4.43 3.25 11.64
CA LYS A 66 5.32 2.69 12.66
C LYS A 66 5.00 1.23 13.00
N LEU A 67 3.73 0.84 12.95
CA LEU A 67 3.30 -0.54 13.20
C LEU A 67 3.65 -1.49 12.04
N ASN A 68 3.49 -1.05 10.79
CA ASN A 68 3.67 -1.92 9.62
C ASN A 68 5.10 -1.88 9.05
N TYR A 69 5.82 -0.77 9.26
CA TYR A 69 7.18 -0.53 8.77
C TYR A 69 8.05 0.05 9.90
N PRO A 70 8.32 -0.73 10.96
CA PRO A 70 9.01 -0.22 12.15
C PRO A 70 10.44 0.24 11.88
N ASN A 71 11.05 -0.27 10.80
CA ASN A 71 12.43 -0.01 10.38
C ASN A 71 12.57 1.15 9.39
N ASP A 72 11.46 1.60 8.79
CA ASP A 72 11.49 2.67 7.79
C ASP A 72 11.44 4.04 8.50
N ASP A 73 12.04 5.05 7.89
CA ASP A 73 11.87 6.43 8.34
C ASP A 73 10.42 6.85 8.07
N MET A 74 9.65 6.90 9.16
CA MET A 74 8.23 7.23 9.13
C MET A 74 7.96 8.59 8.47
N LEU A 75 8.78 9.61 8.72
CA LEU A 75 8.58 10.94 8.15
C LEU A 75 8.88 10.93 6.67
N MET A 76 9.98 10.29 6.26
CA MET A 76 10.33 10.11 4.85
C MET A 76 9.21 9.37 4.10
N CYS A 77 8.72 8.27 4.65
CA CYS A 77 7.65 7.47 4.07
C CYS A 77 6.36 8.27 3.86
N ILE A 78 5.97 9.07 4.85
CA ILE A 78 4.77 9.92 4.77
C ILE A 78 4.96 11.03 3.74
N ASN A 79 6.13 11.66 3.71
CA ASN A 79 6.44 12.73 2.76
C ASN A 79 6.45 12.23 1.32
N GLU A 80 7.09 11.10 1.06
CA GLU A 80 7.10 10.45 -0.26
C GLU A 80 5.70 9.97 -0.67
N GLY A 81 4.94 9.39 0.27
CA GLY A 81 3.54 9.01 0.03
C GLY A 81 2.66 10.21 -0.32
N LEU A 82 2.84 11.34 0.39
CA LEU A 82 2.14 12.59 0.12
C LEU A 82 2.53 13.18 -1.24
N LYS A 83 3.83 13.17 -1.58
CA LYS A 83 4.33 13.61 -2.90
C LYS A 83 3.69 12.79 -4.02
N LYS A 84 3.74 11.46 -3.93
CA LYS A 84 3.10 10.56 -4.91
C LYS A 84 1.58 10.74 -4.98
N ALA A 85 0.92 11.05 -3.87
CA ALA A 85 -0.52 11.32 -3.83
C ALA A 85 -0.88 12.64 -4.51
N ARG A 86 -0.07 13.68 -4.32
CA ARG A 86 -0.20 14.98 -4.99
C ARG A 86 0.02 14.86 -6.50
N GLU A 87 1.08 14.18 -6.93
CA GLU A 87 1.35 13.89 -8.34
C GLU A 87 0.18 13.15 -8.99
N SER A 88 -0.41 12.16 -8.29
CA SER A 88 -1.59 11.42 -8.78
C SER A 88 -2.85 12.30 -8.93
N ARG A 89 -2.89 13.47 -8.28
CA ARG A 89 -3.95 14.48 -8.39
C ARG A 89 -3.58 15.64 -9.34
N GLY A 90 -2.42 15.58 -10.00
CA GLY A 90 -1.92 16.66 -10.85
C GLY A 90 -1.41 17.89 -10.07
N ILE A 91 -1.16 17.75 -8.76
CA ILE A 91 -0.62 18.79 -7.90
C ILE A 91 0.91 18.64 -7.89
N PHE A 92 1.60 19.41 -8.70
CA PHE A 92 3.07 19.39 -8.74
C PHE A 92 3.63 20.42 -7.78
N VAL A 93 4.16 19.95 -6.65
CA VAL A 93 4.95 20.79 -5.74
C VAL A 93 6.37 20.77 -6.25
N ARG A 94 6.90 21.93 -6.69
CA ARG A 94 8.35 22.04 -6.93
C ARG A 94 9.03 21.87 -5.59
N ASP A 95 9.85 20.83 -5.45
CA ASP A 95 10.73 20.67 -4.31
C ASP A 95 11.67 21.88 -4.27
N THR A 96 11.34 22.90 -3.47
CA THR A 96 12.29 23.94 -3.10
C THR A 96 13.24 23.32 -2.09
N VAL A 97 14.20 22.56 -2.60
CA VAL A 97 15.39 22.19 -1.83
C VAL A 97 16.09 23.52 -1.49
N PRO A 98 16.20 23.92 -0.21
CA PRO A 98 17.03 25.05 0.13
C PRO A 98 18.49 24.65 -0.14
N ASN A 99 19.13 25.37 -1.05
CA ASN A 99 20.59 25.36 -1.22
C ASN A 99 21.28 25.81 0.07
#